data_AF-A0A7C3M0C1-F1
#
_entry.id   AF-A0A7C3M0C1-F1
#
_cell.length_a   1.000
_cell.length_b   1.000
_cell.length_c   1.000
_cell.angle_alpha   90.00
_cell.angle_beta   90.00
_cell.angle_gamma   90.00
#
_symmetry.space_group_name_H-M   'P 1'
#
loop_
_entity.id
_entity.type
_entity.pdbx_description
1 polymer ?
#
loop_
_entity_poly.entity_id
_entity_poly.type
_entity_poly.pdbx_seq_one_letter_code
_entity_poly.pdbx_strand_id
1 'polypeptide(L)'
;MAEQTVALQQAIAFHGHYCPGLYIGYRAALIALRGLGVARAQDEELVAICETDACSVDAIQVLTGCTLGKGNLILRDWGKQVFTFGRRGDRRMLR
;
A
#
# COMPACT_ATOMS: atom_id res chain seq x y z
N MET A 1 5.95 -20.99 -14.38
CA MET A 1 5.07 -19.93 -13.86
C MET A 1 5.62 -19.55 -12.49
N ALA A 2 6.00 -18.28 -12.28
CA ALA A 2 6.59 -17.86 -11.02
C ALA A 2 5.59 -18.06 -9.88
N GLU A 3 6.02 -18.71 -8.80
CA GLU A 3 5.23 -18.92 -7.61
C GLU A 3 4.82 -17.56 -7.02
N GLN A 4 3.52 -17.29 -7.01
CA GLN A 4 2.97 -16.03 -6.51
C GLN A 4 2.81 -16.16 -4.98
N THR A 5 3.40 -15.23 -4.21
CA THR A 5 3.29 -15.24 -2.74
C THR A 5 1.84 -15.12 -2.26
N VAL A 6 1.53 -15.62 -1.06
CA VAL A 6 0.21 -15.48 -0.41
C VAL A 6 -0.28 -14.02 -0.38
N ALA A 7 0.61 -13.07 -0.07
CA ALA A 7 0.27 -11.64 -0.05
C ALA A 7 -0.13 -11.09 -1.43
N LEU A 8 0.51 -11.57 -2.50
CA LEU A 8 0.15 -11.17 -3.86
C LEU A 8 -1.21 -11.76 -4.26
N GLN A 9 -1.48 -13.02 -3.90
CA GLN A 9 -2.80 -13.64 -4.12
C GLN A 9 -3.91 -12.89 -3.41
N GLN A 10 -3.69 -12.43 -2.18
CA GLN A 10 -4.65 -11.61 -1.44
C GLN A 10 -4.92 -10.27 -2.14
N ALA A 11 -3.88 -9.60 -2.64
CA ALA A 11 -4.04 -8.36 -3.39
C ALA A 11 -4.80 -8.58 -4.71
N ILE A 12 -4.51 -9.66 -5.44
CA ILE A 12 -5.23 -10.05 -6.66
C ILE A 12 -6.70 -10.35 -6.35
N ALA A 13 -6.98 -11.10 -5.29
CA ALA A 13 -8.35 -11.44 -4.89
C ALA A 13 -9.17 -10.19 -4.50
N PHE A 14 -8.56 -9.23 -3.80
CA PHE A 14 -9.21 -7.97 -3.45
C PHE A 14 -9.46 -7.08 -4.67
N HIS A 15 -8.47 -6.97 -5.57
CA HIS A 15 -8.56 -6.12 -6.77
C HIS A 15 -9.41 -6.74 -7.90
N GLY A 16 -9.49 -8.08 -7.94
CA GLY A 16 -10.25 -8.84 -8.94
C GLY A 16 -9.44 -9.33 -10.14
N HIS A 17 -8.21 -8.84 -10.35
CA HIS A 17 -7.33 -9.33 -11.41
C HIS A 17 -5.85 -9.01 -11.14
N TYR A 18 -4.95 -9.62 -11.91
CA TYR A 18 -3.53 -9.25 -11.91
C TYR A 18 -3.25 -8.24 -13.02
N CYS A 19 -2.66 -7.09 -12.67
CA CYS A 19 -2.20 -6.09 -13.63
C CYS A 19 -0.88 -5.44 -13.17
N PRO A 20 -0.13 -4.78 -14.08
CA PRO A 20 1.10 -4.08 -13.72
C PRO A 20 0.91 -3.01 -12.63
N GLY A 21 -0.22 -2.29 -12.65
CA GLY A 21 -0.55 -1.28 -11.64
C GLY A 21 -0.66 -1.88 -10.23
N LEU A 22 -1.39 -2.99 -10.09
CA LEU A 22 -1.49 -3.72 -8.83
C LEU A 22 -0.10 -4.18 -8.35
N TYR A 23 0.72 -4.72 -9.26
CA TYR A 23 2.06 -5.20 -8.91
C TYR A 23 3.00 -4.07 -8.46
N ILE A 24 2.88 -2.87 -9.04
CA ILE A 24 3.61 -1.67 -8.57
C ILE A 24 3.25 -1.36 -7.12
N GLY A 25 1.95 -1.30 -6.80
CA GLY A 25 1.49 -1.07 -5.43
C GLY A 25 1.96 -2.14 -4.45
N TYR A 26 1.92 -3.41 -4.86
CA TYR A 26 2.42 -4.54 -4.08
C TYR A 26 3.91 -4.37 -3.73
N ARG A 27 4.74 -4.01 -4.71
CA ARG A 27 6.18 -3.79 -4.50
C ARG A 27 6.44 -2.57 -3.62
N ALA A 28 5.73 -1.47 -3.84
CA ALA A 28 5.84 -0.25 -3.02
C ALA A 28 5.49 -0.53 -1.56
N ALA A 29 4.39 -1.23 -1.30
CA ALA A 29 3.97 -1.61 0.05
C ALA A 29 5.02 -2.46 0.77
N LEU A 30 5.58 -3.49 0.11
CA LEU A 30 6.63 -4.33 0.70
C LEU A 30 7.91 -3.55 1.03
N ILE A 31 8.32 -2.63 0.14
CA ILE A 31 9.47 -1.75 0.38
C ILE A 31 9.19 -0.83 1.57
N ALA A 32 8.00 -0.26 1.66
CA ALA A 32 7.62 0.63 2.75
C ALA A 32 7.61 -0.08 4.11
N LEU A 33 6.95 -1.24 4.20
CA LEU A 33 6.90 -2.04 5.43
C LEU A 33 8.31 -2.43 5.90
N ARG A 34 9.17 -2.87 4.96
CA ARG A 34 10.57 -3.20 5.27
C ARG A 34 11.37 -1.96 5.69
N GLY A 35 11.27 -0.87 4.93
CA GLY A 35 12.06 0.35 5.16
C GLY A 35 11.67 1.08 6.46
N LEU A 36 10.40 1.01 6.84
CA LEU A 36 9.90 1.52 8.10
C LEU A 36 10.05 0.51 9.25
N GLY A 37 10.37 -0.76 8.97
CA GLY A 37 10.52 -1.80 10.00
C GLY A 37 9.20 -2.07 10.74
N VAL A 38 8.09 -2.12 10.01
CA VAL A 38 6.75 -2.34 10.55
C VAL A 38 6.02 -3.45 9.81
N ALA A 39 5.01 -4.02 10.47
CA ALA A 39 4.06 -4.93 9.85
C ALA A 39 2.83 -4.17 9.32
N ARG A 40 1.90 -4.92 8.71
CA ARG A 40 0.57 -4.42 8.33
C ARG A 40 -0.13 -3.79 9.54
N ALA A 41 -0.66 -2.58 9.37
CA ALA A 41 -1.35 -1.83 10.41
C ALA A 41 -2.68 -2.48 10.81
N GLN A 42 -2.90 -2.59 12.12
CA GLN A 42 -4.17 -3.03 12.69
C GLN A 42 -5.16 -1.87 12.79
N ASP A 43 -4.69 -0.67 13.09
CA ASP A 43 -5.48 0.55 13.19
C ASP A 43 -4.80 1.67 12.37
N GLU A 44 -4.70 2.90 12.91
CA GLU A 44 -4.15 4.05 12.21
C GLU A 44 -2.64 4.29 12.46
N GLU A 45 -1.89 3.34 13.02
CA GLU A 45 -0.48 3.53 13.39
C GLU A 45 0.44 3.80 12.18
N LEU A 46 0.03 3.35 10.99
CA LEU A 46 0.66 3.62 9.70
C LEU A 46 -0.29 4.45 8.83
N VAL A 47 0.23 5.46 8.16
CA VAL A 47 -0.49 6.29 7.19
C VAL A 47 0.14 6.13 5.82
N ALA A 48 -0.70 6.04 4.79
CA ALA A 48 -0.30 6.09 3.38
C ALA A 48 -0.93 7.30 2.69
N ILE A 49 -0.14 8.04 1.92
CA ILE A 49 -0.63 9.07 0.99
C ILE A 49 -0.42 8.54 -0.42
N CYS A 50 -1.49 8.39 -1.19
CA CYS A 50 -1.43 7.94 -2.58
C CYS A 50 -1.74 9.10 -3.52
N GLU A 51 -0.86 9.38 -4.48
CA GLU A 51 -1.02 10.52 -5.41
C GLU A 51 -1.79 10.17 -6.71
N THR A 52 -2.52 9.06 -6.69
CA THR A 52 -3.29 8.48 -7.80
C THR A 52 -4.38 7.56 -7.23
N ASP A 53 -5.49 7.41 -7.95
CA ASP A 53 -6.55 6.44 -7.68
C ASP A 53 -6.38 5.09 -8.44
N ALA A 54 -5.22 4.87 -9.06
CA ALA A 54 -4.95 3.68 -9.88
C ALA A 54 -4.92 2.36 -9.08
N CYS A 55 -4.89 1.23 -9.81
CA CYS A 55 -4.91 -0.14 -9.27
C CYS A 55 -3.85 -0.43 -8.18
N SER A 56 -2.74 0.33 -8.16
CA SER A 56 -1.71 0.26 -7.14
C SER A 56 -2.23 0.52 -5.72
N VAL A 57 -3.25 1.37 -5.57
CA VAL A 57 -3.83 1.74 -4.28
C VAL A 57 -4.42 0.52 -3.58
N ASP A 58 -5.03 -0.41 -4.32
CA ASP A 58 -5.64 -1.60 -3.75
C ASP A 58 -4.61 -2.54 -3.09
N ALA A 59 -3.46 -2.76 -3.74
CA ALA A 59 -2.39 -3.52 -3.12
C ALA A 59 -1.84 -2.83 -1.86
N ILE A 60 -1.73 -1.49 -1.88
CA ILE A 60 -1.33 -0.71 -0.70
C ILE A 60 -2.32 -0.94 0.45
N GLN A 61 -3.63 -0.87 0.18
CA GLN A 61 -4.67 -1.12 1.18
C GLN A 61 -4.54 -2.50 1.82
N VAL A 62 -4.42 -3.54 0.98
CA VAL A 62 -4.37 -4.93 1.44
C VAL A 62 -3.12 -5.18 2.28
N LEU A 63 -1.95 -4.79 1.78
CA LEU A 63 -0.67 -5.15 2.39
C LEU A 63 -0.33 -4.29 3.61
N THR A 64 -0.60 -2.99 3.55
CA THR A 64 -0.19 -2.06 4.61
C THR A 64 -1.24 -1.89 5.70
N GLY A 65 -2.51 -2.22 5.42
CA GLY A 65 -3.61 -1.95 6.33
C GLY A 65 -4.03 -0.48 6.36
N CYS A 66 -3.40 0.38 5.54
CA CYS A 66 -3.82 1.75 5.29
C CYS A 66 -5.00 1.75 4.34
N THR A 67 -6.22 2.02 4.82
CA THR A 67 -7.43 2.00 3.99
C THR A 67 -8.16 3.33 4.04
N LEU A 68 -8.96 3.62 3.00
CA LEU A 68 -9.82 4.80 3.01
C LEU A 68 -10.79 4.77 4.19
N GLY A 69 -11.38 3.59 4.46
CA GLY A 69 -12.37 3.42 5.53
C GLY A 69 -11.82 3.60 6.95
N LYS A 70 -10.54 3.30 7.17
CA LYS A 70 -9.87 3.56 8.46
C LYS A 70 -9.33 4.99 8.57
N GLY A 71 -9.42 5.81 7.52
CA GLY A 71 -8.89 7.18 7.52
C GLY A 71 -7.37 7.30 7.52
N ASN A 72 -6.64 6.17 7.47
CA ASN A 72 -5.18 6.14 7.39
C ASN A 72 -4.63 5.94 5.97
N LEU A 73 -5.49 5.95 4.95
CA LEU A 73 -5.12 6.22 3.57
C LEU A 73 -5.66 7.60 3.14
N ILE A 74 -4.76 8.47 2.71
CA ILE A 74 -5.09 9.80 2.18
C ILE A 74 -4.91 9.75 0.66
N LEU A 75 -6.01 9.86 -0.07
CA LEU A 75 -5.96 9.96 -1.53
C LEU A 75 -5.76 11.43 -1.95
N ARG A 76 -4.73 11.68 -2.75
CA ARG A 76 -4.40 12.97 -3.37
C ARG A 76 -4.28 12.77 -4.86
N ASP A 77 -5.41 12.57 -5.55
CA ASP A 77 -5.38 12.18 -6.95
C ASP A 77 -4.80 13.27 -7.86
N TRP A 78 -3.51 13.16 -8.13
CA TRP A 78 -2.73 14.02 -9.01
C TRP A 78 -2.26 13.26 -10.27
N GLY A 79 -2.74 12.03 -10.47
CA GLY A 79 -2.31 11.13 -11.53
C GLY A 79 -0.86 10.65 -11.42
N LYS A 80 -0.23 10.73 -10.24
CA LYS A 80 1.18 10.37 -10.02
C LYS A 80 1.30 9.02 -9.32
N GLN A 81 2.13 8.13 -9.84
CA GLN A 81 2.52 6.86 -9.21
C GLN A 81 3.52 7.09 -8.06
N VAL A 82 3.10 7.87 -7.06
CA VAL A 82 3.90 8.23 -5.89
C VAL A 82 3.13 7.88 -4.63
N PHE A 83 3.82 7.23 -3.69
CA PHE A 83 3.24 6.73 -2.46
C PHE A 83 4.12 7.15 -1.29
N THR A 84 3.56 7.85 -0.32
CA THR A 84 4.28 8.23 0.91
C THR A 84 3.74 7.43 2.07
N PHE A 85 4.61 6.77 2.83
CA PHE A 85 4.26 5.98 4.01
C PHE A 85 4.89 6.62 5.24
N GLY A 86 4.14 6.71 6.34
CA GLY A 86 4.63 7.31 7.59
C GLY A 86 4.05 6.63 8.80
N ARG A 87 4.84 6.51 9.87
CA ARG A 87 4.38 5.99 11.17
C ARG A 87 3.90 7.15 12.02
N ARG A 88 2.75 7.04 12.68
CA ARG A 88 2.27 8.13 13.56
C ARG A 88 3.10 8.31 14.82
N GLY A 89 3.73 7.22 15.29
CA GLY A 89 4.51 7.21 16.53
C GLY A 89 5.88 7.89 16.43
N ASP A 90 6.36 8.20 15.23
CA ASP A 90 7.62 8.92 15.04
C ASP A 90 7.65 9.74 13.75
N ARG A 91 8.75 10.47 13.50
CA ARG A 91 8.90 11.29 12.30
C ARG A 91 9.51 10.53 11.13
N ARG A 92 9.38 9.20 11.07
CA ARG A 92 9.95 8.39 9.98
C ARG A 92 8.93 8.19 8.87
N MET A 93 9.33 8.58 7.67
CA MET A 93 8.54 8.48 6.45
C MET A 93 9.40 7.96 5.30
N LEU A 94 8.77 7.28 4.35
CA LEU A 94 9.38 6.81 3.11
C LEU A 94 8.48 7.24 1.95
N ARG A 95 9.09 7.76 0.88
CA ARG A 95 8.41 8.21 -0.34
C ARG A 95 9.09 7.62 -1.56
#